data_AF-A0A6G3TIR3-F1
#
_entry.id   AF-A0A6G3TIR3-F1
#
_cell.length_a   1.000
_cell.length_b   1.000
_cell.length_c   1.000
_cell.angle_alpha   90.00
_cell.angle_beta   90.00
_cell.angle_gamma   90.00
#
_symmetry.space_group_name_H-M   'P 1'
#
loop_
_entity.id
_entity.type
_entity.pdbx_description
1 polymer ?
#
loop_
_entity_poly.entity_id
_entity_poly.type
_entity_poly.pdbx_seq_one_letter_code
_entity_poly.pdbx_strand_id
1 'polypeptide(L)'
;RPDRRRTPLERVSRFSAGASPAAARLAVYLAATPLCLPVMQLVQRTMLPGSGPSELAEVLVGGLVTRARADQGGDGSQWYDIDPEVREALLSRLGRDEAMLVLKHCSEYIEQHFGKGGPNFPALALAQLGDGGPGRPHPLPSGAEPGYPGENGGDAGTVPVPQPFAEVAARILERFMPLPEQFATYDSRTGPQVTAERPTHRAVVRARALLARFDGEGMVQDVIDAVQLLRGATEQEQPPGADPELWGEYARCTLRLWEVQGGAALLR
;
A
#
# COMPACT_ATOMS: atom_id res chain seq x y z
N ARG A 1 -9.32 44.10 7.48
CA ARG A 1 -10.00 42.99 8.18
C ARG A 1 -9.06 41.79 8.08
N PRO A 2 -8.63 41.16 9.19
CA PRO A 2 -7.81 39.96 9.05
C PRO A 2 -8.69 38.89 8.39
N ASP A 3 -8.24 38.34 7.25
CA ASP A 3 -8.89 37.22 6.59
C ASP A 3 -8.97 36.06 7.58
N ARG A 4 -10.17 35.83 8.12
CA ARG A 4 -10.44 34.63 8.91
C ARG A 4 -10.23 33.46 7.96
N ARG A 5 -9.06 32.80 8.03
CA ARG A 5 -8.78 31.60 7.24
C ARG A 5 -9.95 30.66 7.46
N ARG A 6 -10.70 30.39 6.39
CA ARG A 6 -11.88 29.52 6.43
C ARG A 6 -11.43 28.14 6.87
N THR A 7 -12.25 27.47 7.68
CA THR A 7 -11.95 26.10 8.09
C THR A 7 -12.03 25.16 6.87
N PRO A 8 -11.37 23.99 6.92
CA PRO A 8 -11.44 23.00 5.84
C PRO A 8 -12.87 22.58 5.51
N LEU A 9 -13.70 22.36 6.53
CA LEU A 9 -15.12 22.02 6.37
C LEU A 9 -15.92 23.16 5.72
N GLU A 10 -15.61 24.42 6.03
CA GLU A 10 -16.23 25.58 5.37
C GLU A 10 -15.83 25.67 3.90
N ARG A 11 -14.58 25.35 3.55
CA ARG A 11 -14.12 25.30 2.15
C ARG A 11 -14.86 24.23 1.36
N VAL A 12 -14.97 23.01 1.92
CA VAL A 12 -15.72 21.91 1.29
C VAL A 12 -17.20 22.27 1.16
N SER A 13 -17.81 22.83 2.21
CA SER A 13 -19.24 23.21 2.19
C SER A 13 -19.53 24.31 1.18
N ARG A 14 -18.66 25.32 1.06
CA ARG A 14 -18.77 26.36 0.05
C ARG A 14 -18.67 25.80 -1.36
N PHE A 15 -17.72 24.89 -1.59
CA PHE A 15 -17.60 24.21 -2.88
C PHE A 15 -18.86 23.41 -3.20
N SER A 16 -19.35 22.58 -2.26
CA SER A 16 -20.57 21.78 -2.46
C SER A 16 -21.82 22.65 -2.71
N ALA A 17 -21.88 23.87 -2.17
CA ALA A 17 -22.99 24.79 -2.41
C ALA A 17 -22.94 25.46 -3.79
N GLY A 18 -21.75 25.60 -4.40
CA GLY A 18 -21.56 26.21 -5.72
C GLY A 18 -21.37 25.22 -6.87
N ALA A 19 -21.17 23.94 -6.56
CA ALA A 19 -20.95 22.88 -7.52
C ALA A 19 -22.20 22.01 -7.70
N SER A 20 -22.29 21.34 -8.85
CA SER A 20 -23.30 20.31 -9.09
C SER A 20 -23.14 19.15 -8.09
N PRO A 21 -24.22 18.41 -7.75
CA PRO A 21 -24.12 17.27 -6.85
C PRO A 21 -23.12 16.21 -7.32
N ALA A 22 -23.02 16.02 -8.64
CA ALA A 22 -22.07 15.09 -9.26
C ALA A 22 -20.61 15.58 -9.11
N ALA A 23 -20.33 16.87 -9.30
CA ALA A 23 -19.01 17.44 -9.03
C ALA A 23 -18.64 17.37 -7.54
N ALA A 24 -19.61 17.61 -6.64
CA ALA A 24 -19.42 17.46 -5.20
C ALA A 24 -19.06 16.02 -4.81
N ARG A 25 -19.72 15.01 -5.41
CA ARG A 25 -19.39 13.60 -5.20
C ARG A 25 -18.05 13.22 -5.82
N LEU A 26 -17.75 13.72 -7.03
CA LEU A 26 -16.47 13.49 -7.70
C LEU A 26 -15.29 14.01 -6.86
N ALA A 27 -15.41 15.18 -6.25
CA ALA A 27 -14.37 15.72 -5.36
C ALA A 27 -14.06 14.79 -4.17
N VAL A 28 -15.06 14.07 -3.64
CA VAL A 28 -14.87 13.09 -2.57
C VAL A 28 -14.04 11.89 -3.06
N TYR A 29 -14.34 11.34 -4.24
CA TYR A 29 -13.53 10.25 -4.81
C TYR A 29 -12.11 10.72 -5.14
N LEU A 30 -11.96 11.92 -5.70
CA LEU A 30 -10.65 12.46 -6.09
C LEU A 30 -9.74 12.72 -4.88
N ALA A 31 -10.31 12.95 -3.69
CA ALA A 31 -9.53 13.05 -2.46
C ALA A 31 -8.72 11.77 -2.15
N ALA A 32 -9.20 10.62 -2.63
CA ALA A 32 -8.57 9.30 -2.52
C ALA A 32 -7.78 8.91 -3.80
N THR A 33 -7.39 9.87 -4.64
CA THR A 33 -6.67 9.58 -5.89
C THR A 33 -5.41 10.42 -6.05
N PRO A 34 -4.40 9.89 -6.75
CA PRO A 34 -3.31 10.69 -7.31
C PRO A 34 -3.89 11.64 -8.36
N LEU A 35 -3.68 12.94 -8.18
CA LEU A 35 -4.38 13.96 -8.96
C LEU A 35 -3.58 14.34 -10.22
N CYS A 36 -3.48 13.40 -11.16
CA CYS A 36 -3.13 13.72 -12.55
C CYS A 36 -4.37 13.51 -13.44
N LEU A 37 -4.47 14.28 -14.52
CA LEU A 37 -5.70 14.31 -15.33
C LEU A 37 -6.16 12.92 -15.83
N PRO A 38 -5.28 12.01 -16.29
CA PRO A 38 -5.68 10.67 -16.69
C PRO A 38 -6.34 9.86 -15.57
N VAL A 39 -5.80 9.93 -14.35
CA VAL A 39 -6.34 9.22 -13.19
C VAL A 39 -7.66 9.85 -12.74
N MET A 40 -7.76 11.17 -12.76
CA MET A 40 -9.02 11.85 -12.44
C MET A 40 -10.15 11.44 -13.39
N GLN A 41 -9.85 11.34 -14.70
CA GLN A 41 -10.80 10.88 -15.72
C GLN A 41 -11.14 9.39 -15.56
N LEU A 42 -10.16 8.56 -15.21
CA LEU A 42 -10.40 7.15 -14.91
C LEU A 42 -11.41 7.01 -13.76
N VAL A 43 -11.12 7.66 -12.62
CA VAL A 43 -11.95 7.60 -11.41
C VAL A 43 -13.34 8.18 -11.67
N GLN A 44 -13.42 9.25 -12.46
CA GLN A 44 -14.71 9.79 -12.89
C GLN A 44 -15.55 8.73 -13.61
N ARG A 45 -14.97 8.06 -14.62
CA ARG A 45 -15.69 7.10 -15.46
C ARG A 45 -16.04 5.81 -14.73
N THR A 46 -15.23 5.39 -13.75
CA THR A 46 -15.46 4.15 -13.00
C THR A 46 -16.34 4.36 -11.78
N MET A 47 -16.14 5.43 -11.00
CA MET A 47 -16.87 5.69 -9.76
C MET A 47 -18.15 6.51 -9.95
N LEU A 48 -18.25 7.27 -11.05
CA LEU A 48 -19.39 8.13 -11.33
C LEU A 48 -19.73 8.16 -12.83
N PRO A 49 -20.15 7.02 -13.43
CA PRO A 49 -20.32 6.87 -14.88
C PRO A 49 -21.39 7.79 -15.51
N GLY A 50 -22.25 8.41 -14.71
CA GLY A 50 -23.24 9.41 -15.16
C GLY A 50 -22.71 10.85 -15.21
N SER A 51 -21.44 11.08 -14.82
CA SER A 51 -20.80 12.39 -14.89
C SER A 51 -19.94 12.53 -16.15
N GLY A 52 -19.63 13.76 -16.53
CA GLY A 52 -18.84 14.09 -17.71
C GLY A 52 -17.79 15.17 -17.45
N PRO A 53 -17.13 15.65 -18.51
CA PRO A 53 -16.03 16.61 -18.38
C PRO A 53 -16.42 17.90 -17.64
N SER A 54 -17.70 18.30 -17.66
CA SER A 54 -18.23 19.46 -16.95
C SER A 54 -18.04 19.35 -15.44
N GLU A 55 -18.40 18.22 -14.82
CA GLU A 55 -18.27 18.01 -13.39
C GLU A 55 -16.80 18.00 -12.96
N LEU A 56 -15.92 17.44 -13.78
CA LEU A 56 -14.48 17.47 -13.53
C LEU A 56 -13.92 18.90 -13.62
N ALA A 57 -14.38 19.68 -14.60
CA ALA A 57 -14.01 21.09 -14.73
C ALA A 57 -14.49 21.92 -13.53
N GLU A 58 -15.69 21.65 -13.02
CA GLU A 58 -16.19 22.29 -11.78
C GLU A 58 -15.27 22.00 -10.59
N VAL A 59 -14.77 20.77 -10.42
CA VAL A 59 -13.82 20.43 -9.34
C VAL A 59 -12.50 21.21 -9.51
N LEU A 60 -11.98 21.28 -10.73
CA LEU A 60 -10.71 21.97 -11.04
C LEU A 60 -10.79 23.49 -10.86
N VAL A 61 -11.95 24.09 -11.15
CA VAL A 61 -12.16 25.55 -11.04
C VAL A 61 -12.76 25.95 -9.68
N GLY A 62 -13.36 25.00 -8.96
CA GLY A 62 -14.08 25.21 -7.69
C GLY A 62 -13.20 25.55 -6.48
N GLY A 63 -11.88 25.61 -6.65
CA GLY A 63 -10.94 26.10 -5.63
C GLY A 63 -10.59 25.11 -4.52
N LEU A 64 -10.99 23.84 -4.66
CA LEU A 64 -10.50 22.75 -3.81
C LEU A 64 -9.17 22.18 -4.31
N VAL A 65 -8.99 22.17 -5.63
CA VAL A 65 -7.81 21.63 -6.30
C VAL A 65 -6.93 22.78 -6.78
N THR A 66 -5.62 22.64 -6.58
CA THR A 66 -4.60 23.59 -7.05
C THR A 66 -3.60 22.88 -7.95
N ARG A 67 -2.94 23.60 -8.85
CA ARG A 67 -1.87 23.00 -9.66
C ARG A 67 -0.65 22.77 -8.78
N ALA A 68 -0.15 21.55 -8.77
CA ALA A 68 1.12 21.23 -8.14
C ALA A 68 2.27 21.85 -8.95
N ARG A 69 3.40 22.09 -8.27
CA ARG A 69 4.62 22.58 -8.91
C ARG A 69 5.17 21.49 -9.84
N ALA A 70 5.80 21.90 -10.95
CA ALA A 70 6.06 21.07 -12.14
C ALA A 70 7.04 19.88 -11.95
N ASP A 71 7.51 19.64 -10.73
CA ASP A 71 8.58 18.72 -10.36
C ASP A 71 8.11 17.37 -9.77
N GLN A 72 6.81 17.14 -9.62
CA GLN A 72 6.29 15.91 -8.99
C GLN A 72 6.23 14.67 -9.91
N GLY A 73 6.35 14.84 -11.23
CA GLY A 73 6.05 13.77 -12.20
C GLY A 73 7.22 13.19 -12.98
N GLY A 74 8.35 13.90 -13.11
CA GLY A 74 9.49 13.52 -13.98
C GLY A 74 9.18 13.43 -15.48
N ASP A 75 7.90 13.28 -15.86
CA ASP A 75 7.38 12.99 -17.21
C ASP A 75 6.77 14.22 -17.92
N GLY A 76 6.74 15.38 -17.27
CA GLY A 76 6.10 16.61 -17.78
C GLY A 76 4.58 16.65 -17.64
N SER A 77 3.95 15.67 -16.96
CA SER A 77 2.51 15.68 -16.68
C SER A 77 2.13 16.77 -15.69
N GLN A 78 1.00 17.44 -15.94
CA GLN A 78 0.44 18.40 -14.99
C GLN A 78 -0.22 17.67 -13.82
N TRP A 79 0.38 17.83 -12.64
CA TRP A 79 -0.15 17.34 -11.37
C TRP A 79 -0.99 18.40 -10.66
N TYR A 80 -1.93 17.94 -9.85
CA TYR A 80 -2.75 18.77 -9.01
C TYR A 80 -2.61 18.34 -7.55
N ASP A 81 -3.00 19.21 -6.64
CA ASP A 81 -3.01 18.92 -5.21
C ASP A 81 -4.25 19.49 -4.53
N ILE A 82 -4.66 18.82 -3.46
CA ILE A 82 -5.70 19.24 -2.52
C ILE A 82 -5.01 19.46 -1.18
N ASP A 83 -5.25 20.63 -0.61
CA ASP A 83 -4.85 20.98 0.75
C ASP A 83 -5.10 19.81 1.72
N PRO A 84 -4.09 19.36 2.50
CA PRO A 84 -4.20 18.15 3.31
C PRO A 84 -5.41 18.14 4.26
N GLU A 85 -5.75 19.28 4.87
CA GLU A 85 -6.88 19.36 5.80
C GLU A 85 -8.22 19.29 5.05
N VAL A 86 -8.29 19.86 3.85
CA VAL A 86 -9.46 19.73 2.96
C VAL A 86 -9.60 18.30 2.47
N ARG A 87 -8.49 17.63 2.15
CA ARG A 87 -8.47 16.23 1.74
C ARG A 87 -9.05 15.35 2.85
N GLU A 88 -8.62 15.53 4.09
CA GLU A 88 -9.19 14.80 5.24
C GLU A 88 -10.69 15.08 5.43
N ALA A 89 -11.11 16.33 5.26
CA ALA A 89 -12.53 16.69 5.31
C ALA A 89 -13.35 16.00 4.20
N LEU A 90 -12.80 15.82 3.00
CA LEU A 90 -13.43 15.07 1.91
C LEU A 90 -13.43 13.56 2.18
N LEU A 91 -12.30 13.00 2.62
CA LEU A 91 -12.17 11.57 2.96
C LEU A 91 -13.08 11.16 4.13
N SER A 92 -13.44 12.09 5.03
CA SER A 92 -14.44 11.83 6.08
C SER A 92 -15.83 11.48 5.54
N ARG A 93 -16.12 11.83 4.27
CA ARG A 93 -17.40 11.57 3.59
C ARG A 93 -17.36 10.33 2.70
N LEU A 94 -16.20 9.66 2.58
CA LEU A 94 -16.00 8.50 1.72
C LEU A 94 -16.18 7.21 2.53
N GLY A 95 -16.95 6.26 2.00
CA GLY A 95 -17.07 4.93 2.61
C GLY A 95 -15.82 4.07 2.39
N ARG A 96 -15.59 3.10 3.28
CA ARG A 96 -14.46 2.16 3.17
C ARG A 96 -14.46 1.40 1.85
N ASP A 97 -15.59 0.81 1.47
CA ASP A 97 -15.68 0.00 0.24
C ASP A 97 -15.43 0.85 -1.01
N GLU A 98 -15.90 2.10 -1.00
CA GLU A 98 -15.66 3.05 -2.08
C GLU A 98 -14.19 3.45 -2.17
N ALA A 99 -13.53 3.69 -1.04
CA ALA A 99 -12.09 3.97 -0.99
C ALA A 99 -11.26 2.79 -1.52
N MET A 100 -11.62 1.55 -1.16
CA MET A 100 -10.96 0.35 -1.68
C MET A 100 -11.20 0.16 -3.17
N LEU A 101 -12.39 0.52 -3.68
CA LEU A 101 -12.68 0.46 -5.10
C LEU A 101 -11.86 1.50 -5.90
N VAL A 102 -11.72 2.71 -5.37
CA VAL A 102 -10.82 3.74 -5.95
C VAL A 102 -9.37 3.24 -5.98
N LEU A 103 -8.90 2.66 -4.87
CA LEU A 103 -7.56 2.08 -4.75
C LEU A 103 -7.33 0.99 -5.81
N LYS A 104 -8.31 0.10 -6.01
CA LYS A 104 -8.27 -0.94 -7.03
C LYS A 104 -8.12 -0.35 -8.44
N HIS A 105 -8.95 0.62 -8.81
CA HIS A 105 -8.87 1.25 -10.14
C HIS A 105 -7.53 1.98 -10.37
N CYS A 106 -6.98 2.63 -9.33
CA CYS A 106 -5.65 3.24 -9.43
C CYS A 106 -4.54 2.19 -9.58
N SER A 107 -4.70 1.01 -8.96
CA SER A 107 -3.77 -0.12 -9.14
C SER A 107 -3.79 -0.64 -10.58
N GLU A 108 -4.99 -0.86 -11.13
CA GLU A 108 -5.20 -1.29 -12.52
C GLU A 108 -4.59 -0.29 -13.52
N TYR A 109 -4.66 1.01 -13.22
CA TYR A 109 -4.01 2.05 -14.02
C TYR A 109 -2.49 1.91 -14.04
N ILE A 110 -1.87 1.69 -12.87
CA ILE A 110 -0.42 1.53 -12.77
C ILE A 110 0.04 0.30 -13.55
N GLU A 111 -0.64 -0.84 -13.38
CA GLU A 111 -0.29 -2.08 -14.08
C GLU A 111 -0.34 -1.93 -15.61
N GLN A 112 -1.28 -1.13 -16.11
CA GLN A 112 -1.43 -0.86 -17.55
C GLN A 112 -0.39 0.13 -18.08
N HIS A 113 -0.03 1.15 -17.30
CA HIS A 113 0.82 2.27 -17.76
C HIS A 113 2.31 2.12 -17.41
N PHE A 114 2.65 1.41 -16.34
CA PHE A 114 4.02 1.20 -15.84
C PHE A 114 4.47 -0.27 -15.93
N GLY A 115 3.60 -1.16 -16.42
CA GLY A 115 3.91 -2.55 -16.78
C GLY A 115 3.61 -3.56 -15.67
N LYS A 116 3.53 -4.84 -16.08
CA LYS A 116 3.21 -6.00 -15.21
C LYS A 116 4.32 -6.39 -14.21
N GLY A 117 5.45 -5.68 -14.22
CA GLY A 117 6.60 -5.94 -13.35
C GLY A 117 6.79 -4.92 -12.21
N GLY A 118 6.03 -3.81 -12.22
CA GLY A 118 6.10 -2.80 -11.16
C GLY A 118 5.29 -3.21 -9.92
N PRO A 119 5.64 -2.71 -8.72
CA PRO A 119 4.81 -2.89 -7.54
C PRO A 119 3.43 -2.27 -7.78
N ASN A 120 2.37 -3.01 -7.47
CA ASN A 120 1.02 -2.45 -7.52
C ASN A 120 0.85 -1.32 -6.48
N PHE A 121 -0.21 -0.53 -6.64
CA PHE A 121 -0.45 0.67 -5.83
C PHE A 121 -0.40 0.41 -4.30
N PRO A 122 -0.97 -0.68 -3.74
CA PRO A 122 -0.79 -1.02 -2.33
C PRO A 122 0.64 -1.44 -1.95
N ALA A 123 1.37 -2.14 -2.83
CA ALA A 123 2.75 -2.49 -2.57
C ALA A 123 3.66 -1.26 -2.47
N LEU A 124 3.37 -0.21 -3.25
CA LEU A 124 4.08 1.08 -3.15
C LEU A 124 3.83 1.77 -1.81
N ALA A 125 2.61 1.70 -1.29
CA ALA A 125 2.30 2.20 0.05
C ALA A 125 3.10 1.46 1.13
N LEU A 126 3.15 0.13 1.05
CA LEU A 126 3.91 -0.68 2.00
C LEU A 126 5.41 -0.36 1.96
N ALA A 127 5.96 -0.06 0.78
CA ALA A 127 7.34 0.41 0.64
C ALA A 127 7.54 1.77 1.35
N GLN A 128 6.64 2.73 1.15
CA GLN A 128 6.68 4.04 1.84
C GLN A 128 6.50 3.92 3.37
N LEU A 129 5.69 2.97 3.83
CA LEU A 129 5.43 2.75 5.26
C LEU A 129 6.59 2.02 5.95
N GLY A 130 7.20 1.04 5.26
CA GLY A 130 8.33 0.27 5.78
C GLY A 130 9.64 1.05 5.80
N ASP A 131 9.85 1.96 4.86
CA ASP A 131 10.96 2.92 4.87
C ASP A 131 10.56 4.15 5.70
N GLY A 132 10.73 4.08 7.03
CA GLY A 132 10.29 5.11 7.97
C GLY A 132 10.52 6.57 7.53
N GLY A 133 9.42 7.26 7.19
CA GLY A 133 9.30 8.73 7.16
C GLY A 133 9.38 9.40 5.78
N PRO A 134 8.66 10.53 5.59
CA PRO A 134 8.57 11.20 4.30
C PRO A 134 9.90 11.87 3.95
N GLY A 135 10.61 11.40 2.93
CA GLY A 135 11.78 12.13 2.45
C GLY A 135 12.85 11.40 1.64
N ARG A 136 12.67 10.16 1.20
CA ARG A 136 13.61 9.56 0.22
C ARG A 136 13.00 9.50 -1.17
N PRO A 137 13.41 10.39 -2.10
CA PRO A 137 13.25 10.13 -3.51
C PRO A 137 13.89 8.78 -3.81
N HIS A 138 13.15 7.89 -4.47
CA HIS A 138 13.74 6.66 -5.00
C HIS A 138 14.98 7.04 -5.81
N PRO A 139 16.13 6.37 -5.63
CA PRO A 139 17.29 6.68 -6.43
C PRO A 139 16.94 6.39 -7.90
N LEU A 140 16.84 7.45 -8.69
CA LEU A 140 16.94 7.36 -10.14
C LEU A 140 18.24 6.60 -10.44
N PRO A 141 18.25 5.61 -11.35
CA PRO A 141 19.50 5.01 -11.79
C PRO A 141 20.30 6.10 -12.52
N SER A 142 21.26 6.70 -11.80
CA SER A 142 22.24 7.61 -12.36
C SER A 142 23.40 6.77 -12.90
N GLY A 143 23.65 6.90 -14.20
CA GLY A 143 24.85 6.35 -14.84
C GLY A 143 24.56 5.54 -16.09
N ALA A 144 24.20 6.24 -17.17
CA ALA A 144 24.49 5.73 -18.50
C ALA A 144 26.02 5.78 -18.70
N GLU A 145 26.68 4.62 -18.65
CA GLU A 145 28.03 4.41 -19.19
C GLU A 145 27.96 3.21 -20.16
N PRO A 146 28.54 3.30 -21.36
CA PRO A 146 28.36 2.30 -22.41
C PRO A 146 29.39 1.17 -22.30
N GLY A 147 28.95 -0.09 -22.19
CA GLY A 147 29.88 -1.23 -22.23
C GLY A 147 29.29 -2.63 -22.11
N TYR A 148 29.36 -3.35 -23.23
CA TYR A 148 29.32 -4.82 -23.45
C TYR A 148 27.95 -5.51 -23.67
N PRO A 149 27.79 -6.23 -24.81
CA PRO A 149 26.65 -7.09 -25.06
C PRO A 149 26.89 -8.47 -24.43
N GLY A 150 26.14 -8.76 -23.37
CA GLY A 150 26.05 -10.09 -22.78
C GLY A 150 24.57 -10.46 -22.61
N GLU A 151 24.16 -11.51 -23.30
CA GLU A 151 22.81 -12.09 -23.29
C GLU A 151 22.36 -12.42 -21.86
N ASN A 152 21.37 -11.68 -21.35
CA ASN A 152 20.41 -12.14 -20.35
C ASN A 152 19.12 -11.34 -20.55
N GLY A 153 18.09 -12.00 -21.07
CA GLY A 153 16.77 -11.40 -21.21
C GLY A 153 16.11 -11.20 -19.86
N GLY A 154 15.69 -9.97 -19.57
CA GLY A 154 14.52 -9.72 -18.73
C GLY A 154 14.70 -8.92 -17.44
N ASP A 155 15.36 -7.76 -17.47
CA ASP A 155 14.95 -6.63 -16.60
C ASP A 155 15.26 -5.28 -17.28
N ALA A 156 14.65 -5.08 -18.44
CA ALA A 156 14.74 -3.81 -19.16
C ALA A 156 13.65 -2.86 -18.63
N GLY A 157 14.01 -2.06 -17.64
CA GLY A 157 13.38 -0.77 -17.34
C GLY A 157 11.99 -0.84 -16.71
N THR A 158 11.92 -1.22 -15.43
CA THR A 158 10.76 -0.85 -14.63
C THR A 158 10.76 0.68 -14.49
N VAL A 159 9.83 1.34 -15.18
CA VAL A 159 9.64 2.79 -15.03
C VAL A 159 9.20 3.02 -13.58
N PRO A 160 9.93 3.79 -12.77
CA PRO A 160 9.54 4.03 -11.40
C PRO A 160 8.16 4.69 -11.36
N VAL A 161 7.24 4.09 -10.59
CA VAL A 161 5.89 4.62 -10.44
C VAL A 161 5.98 5.99 -9.75
N PRO A 162 5.25 7.02 -10.20
CA PRO A 162 5.35 8.35 -9.61
C PRO A 162 5.00 8.35 -8.11
N GLN A 163 5.80 9.07 -7.31
CA GLN A 163 5.65 9.19 -5.86
C GLN A 163 4.23 9.55 -5.37
N PRO A 164 3.44 10.43 -6.05
CA PRO A 164 2.08 10.75 -5.61
C PRO A 164 1.16 9.52 -5.54
N PHE A 165 1.49 8.47 -6.29
CA PHE A 165 0.73 7.23 -6.20
C PHE A 165 0.92 6.56 -4.83
N ALA A 166 2.18 6.33 -4.44
CA ALA A 166 2.52 5.64 -3.19
C ALA A 166 1.95 6.36 -1.96
N GLU A 167 2.01 7.70 -1.94
CA GLU A 167 1.51 8.52 -0.84
C GLU A 167 -0.01 8.42 -0.66
N VAL A 168 -0.76 8.44 -1.75
CA VAL A 168 -2.23 8.31 -1.70
C VAL A 168 -2.63 6.92 -1.23
N ALA A 169 -1.95 5.88 -1.72
CA ALA A 169 -2.20 4.51 -1.30
C ALA A 169 -1.93 4.31 0.20
N ALA A 170 -0.81 4.83 0.72
CA ALA A 170 -0.49 4.76 2.15
C ALA A 170 -1.57 5.43 2.99
N ARG A 171 -1.98 6.65 2.61
CA ARG A 171 -3.03 7.39 3.31
C ARG A 171 -4.38 6.68 3.36
N ILE A 172 -4.77 6.03 2.26
CA ILE A 172 -6.04 5.27 2.19
C ILE A 172 -5.95 4.03 3.08
N LEU A 173 -4.84 3.31 3.02
CA LEU A 173 -4.65 2.10 3.84
C LEU A 173 -4.60 2.45 5.34
N GLU A 174 -3.84 3.47 5.73
CA GLU A 174 -3.80 3.94 7.13
C GLU A 174 -5.20 4.30 7.65
N ARG A 175 -6.01 4.98 6.83
CA ARG A 175 -7.32 5.49 7.24
C ARG A 175 -8.42 4.42 7.24
N PHE A 176 -8.49 3.61 6.18
CA PHE A 176 -9.61 2.70 5.94
C PHE A 176 -9.30 1.23 6.25
N MET A 177 -8.02 0.91 6.45
CA MET A 177 -7.51 -0.39 6.87
C MET A 177 -6.61 -0.23 8.11
N PRO A 178 -7.10 0.36 9.22
CA PRO A 178 -6.30 0.40 10.44
C PRO A 178 -5.98 -1.04 10.84
N LEU A 179 -4.69 -1.31 11.10
CA LEU A 179 -4.27 -2.62 11.58
C LEU A 179 -5.08 -2.94 12.84
N PRO A 180 -5.77 -4.09 12.92
CA PRO A 180 -6.40 -4.51 14.16
C PRO A 180 -5.38 -4.42 15.30
N GLU A 181 -5.80 -3.98 16.49
CA GLU A 181 -4.88 -3.70 17.62
C GLU A 181 -3.93 -4.86 17.93
N GLN A 182 -4.36 -6.11 17.66
CA GLN A 182 -3.53 -7.31 17.77
C GLN A 182 -2.28 -7.32 16.87
N PHE A 183 -2.27 -6.59 15.76
CA PHE A 183 -1.15 -6.45 14.82
C PHE A 183 -0.40 -5.12 14.95
N ALA A 184 -1.01 -4.10 15.61
CA ALA A 184 -0.40 -2.79 15.83
C ALA A 184 0.78 -2.80 16.83
N THR A 185 1.02 -3.94 17.50
CA THR A 185 2.06 -4.12 18.51
C THR A 185 3.50 -4.11 17.98
N TYR A 186 3.71 -4.13 16.66
CA TYR A 186 5.06 -4.20 16.08
C TYR A 186 5.74 -2.86 15.81
N ASP A 187 5.00 -1.74 15.76
CA ASP A 187 5.57 -0.47 15.26
C ASP A 187 5.55 0.68 16.27
N SER A 188 5.46 0.40 17.57
CA SER A 188 5.33 1.47 18.56
C SER A 188 6.01 1.19 19.90
N ARG A 189 7.21 0.58 19.93
CA ARG A 189 8.05 0.59 21.14
C ARG A 189 9.56 0.65 20.85
N THR A 190 10.05 1.86 20.62
CA THR A 190 11.40 2.28 21.05
C THR A 190 11.41 2.69 22.53
N GLY A 191 10.49 2.16 23.34
CA GLY A 191 10.52 2.25 24.80
C GLY A 191 11.24 1.03 25.37
N PRO A 192 11.97 1.15 26.50
CA PRO A 192 12.65 0.01 27.11
C PRO A 192 11.62 -0.97 27.66
N GLN A 193 11.16 -1.87 26.80
CA GLN A 193 10.37 -3.01 27.19
C GLN A 193 11.32 -3.95 27.92
N VAL A 194 11.13 -4.10 29.23
CA VAL A 194 11.74 -5.18 30.00
C VAL A 194 11.43 -6.49 29.28
N THR A 195 12.42 -7.02 28.58
CA THR A 195 12.44 -8.38 28.06
C THR A 195 12.45 -9.30 29.28
N ALA A 196 11.28 -9.56 29.85
CA ALA A 196 11.10 -10.81 30.56
C ALA A 196 11.26 -11.88 29.49
N GLU A 197 12.42 -12.55 29.48
CA GLU A 197 12.71 -13.70 28.62
C GLU A 197 11.57 -14.70 28.78
N ARG A 198 10.58 -14.63 27.90
CA ARG A 198 9.52 -15.63 27.86
C ARG A 198 10.18 -16.92 27.37
N PRO A 199 10.01 -18.04 28.09
CA PRO A 199 10.58 -19.30 27.66
C PRO A 199 10.00 -19.68 26.31
N THR A 200 10.88 -19.88 25.31
CA THR A 200 10.52 -20.27 23.94
C THR A 200 9.60 -21.50 23.95
N HIS A 201 8.50 -21.44 23.20
CA HIS A 201 7.54 -22.54 23.13
C HIS A 201 8.22 -23.83 22.68
N ARG A 202 7.94 -24.96 23.34
CA ARG A 202 8.61 -26.25 23.04
C ARG A 202 8.42 -26.69 21.58
N ALA A 203 7.30 -26.34 20.97
CA ALA A 203 7.05 -26.61 19.55
C ALA A 203 8.03 -25.86 18.64
N VAL A 204 8.40 -24.62 18.97
CA VAL A 204 9.40 -23.83 18.24
C VAL A 204 10.77 -24.48 18.30
N VAL A 205 11.21 -24.86 19.51
CA VAL A 205 12.52 -25.52 19.69
C VAL A 205 12.60 -26.83 18.88
N ARG A 206 11.53 -27.62 18.89
CA ARG A 206 11.47 -28.90 18.19
C ARG A 206 11.33 -28.72 16.67
N ALA A 207 10.59 -27.72 16.20
CA ALA A 207 10.52 -27.39 14.78
C ALA A 207 11.87 -26.90 14.23
N ARG A 208 12.61 -26.07 14.97
CA ARG A 208 13.98 -25.67 14.61
C ARG A 208 14.93 -26.85 14.50
N ALA A 209 14.82 -27.85 15.38
CA ALA A 209 15.61 -29.06 15.30
C ALA A 209 15.29 -29.91 14.06
N LEU A 210 14.01 -29.98 13.67
CA LEU A 210 13.59 -30.65 12.44
C LEU A 210 14.08 -29.92 11.20
N LEU A 211 14.02 -28.59 11.16
CA LEU A 211 14.61 -27.79 10.08
C LEU A 211 16.13 -27.97 9.97
N ALA A 212 16.86 -27.99 11.09
CA ALA A 212 18.30 -28.25 11.08
C ALA A 212 18.65 -29.63 10.52
N ARG A 213 17.79 -30.64 10.77
CA ARG A 213 17.93 -31.97 10.16
C ARG A 213 17.61 -31.95 8.68
N PHE A 214 16.59 -31.23 8.25
CA PHE A 214 16.32 -31.00 6.84
C PHE A 214 17.51 -30.35 6.11
N ASP A 215 18.13 -29.32 6.69
CA ASP A 215 19.28 -28.64 6.07
C ASP A 215 20.53 -29.54 5.98
N GLY A 216 20.66 -30.55 6.85
CA GLY A 216 21.75 -31.52 6.83
C GLY A 216 21.49 -32.78 6.00
N GLU A 217 20.26 -33.28 6.00
CA GLU A 217 19.86 -34.59 5.44
C GLU A 217 19.01 -34.46 4.16
N GLY A 218 18.44 -33.29 3.88
CA GLY A 218 17.60 -33.02 2.70
C GLY A 218 16.20 -33.64 2.74
N MET A 219 15.77 -34.16 3.89
CA MET A 219 14.53 -34.93 4.02
C MET A 219 13.29 -34.03 4.15
N VAL A 220 12.52 -33.90 3.07
CA VAL A 220 11.30 -33.06 3.02
C VAL A 220 10.29 -33.40 4.14
N GLN A 221 10.26 -34.65 4.59
CA GLN A 221 9.41 -35.09 5.70
C GLN A 221 9.67 -34.30 6.99
N ASP A 222 10.93 -33.94 7.29
CA ASP A 222 11.26 -33.18 8.50
C ASP A 222 10.61 -31.78 8.47
N VAL A 223 10.48 -31.16 7.29
CA VAL A 223 9.80 -29.86 7.12
C VAL A 223 8.29 -30.02 7.28
N ILE A 224 7.70 -31.09 6.72
CA ILE A 224 6.27 -31.40 6.89
C ILE A 224 5.94 -31.60 8.38
N ASP A 225 6.76 -32.38 9.08
CA ASP A 225 6.58 -32.67 10.51
C ASP A 225 6.73 -31.40 11.36
N ALA A 226 7.65 -30.49 11.00
CA ALA A 226 7.81 -29.20 11.65
C ALA A 226 6.56 -28.31 11.48
N VAL A 227 6.00 -28.24 10.26
CA VAL A 227 4.78 -27.47 9.97
C VAL A 227 3.56 -28.04 10.71
N GLN A 228 3.39 -29.36 10.74
CA GLN A 228 2.28 -29.99 11.47
C GLN A 228 2.38 -29.76 12.98
N LEU A 229 3.59 -29.86 13.54
CA LEU A 229 3.83 -29.59 14.96
C LEU A 229 3.49 -28.15 15.34
N LEU A 230 3.90 -27.18 14.51
CA LEU A 230 3.65 -25.77 14.74
C LEU A 230 2.17 -25.43 14.55
N ARG A 231 1.49 -25.99 13.54
CA ARG A 231 0.03 -25.83 13.36
C ARG A 231 -0.74 -26.28 14.59
N GLY A 232 -0.45 -27.48 15.10
CA GLY A 232 -1.13 -28.01 16.28
C GLY A 232 -0.89 -27.16 17.54
N ALA A 233 0.29 -26.56 17.67
CA ALA A 233 0.59 -25.63 18.75
C ALA A 233 -0.14 -24.28 18.61
N THR A 234 -0.24 -23.73 17.40
CA THR A 234 -0.99 -22.49 17.14
C THR A 234 -2.50 -22.65 17.31
N GLU A 235 -3.06 -23.84 17.01
CA GLU A 235 -4.49 -24.13 17.17
C GLU A 235 -4.92 -24.28 18.64
N GLN A 236 -3.99 -24.65 19.53
CA GLN A 236 -4.23 -24.82 20.97
C GLN A 236 -4.01 -23.52 21.75
N GLU A 237 -3.64 -22.44 21.08
CA GLU A 237 -3.30 -21.17 21.70
C GLU A 237 -4.55 -20.33 22.00
N GLN A 238 -4.72 -19.95 23.27
CA GLN A 238 -5.83 -19.09 23.71
C GLN A 238 -5.31 -17.92 24.57
N PRO A 239 -5.49 -16.65 24.17
CA PRO A 239 -6.09 -16.20 22.91
C PRO A 239 -5.16 -16.45 21.70
N PRO A 240 -5.71 -16.60 20.48
CA PRO A 240 -4.91 -16.78 19.28
C PRO A 240 -3.98 -15.57 19.06
N GLY A 241 -2.69 -15.82 18.84
CA GLY A 241 -1.67 -14.79 18.64
C GLY A 241 -1.01 -14.29 19.93
N ALA A 242 -1.11 -15.04 21.05
CA ALA A 242 -0.46 -14.69 22.31
C ALA A 242 1.07 -14.83 22.28
N ASP A 243 1.59 -15.71 21.43
CA ASP A 243 2.99 -16.05 21.22
C ASP A 243 3.41 -15.70 19.79
N PRO A 244 3.96 -14.48 19.58
CA PRO A 244 4.45 -14.06 18.27
C PRO A 244 5.59 -14.92 17.72
N GLU A 245 6.39 -15.56 18.58
CA GLU A 245 7.51 -16.41 18.15
C GLU A 245 6.97 -17.69 17.49
N LEU A 246 5.91 -18.27 18.05
CA LEU A 246 5.26 -19.47 17.53
C LEU A 246 4.68 -19.26 16.12
N TRP A 247 3.93 -18.17 15.92
CA TRP A 247 3.36 -17.83 14.61
C TRP A 247 4.43 -17.46 13.58
N GLY A 248 5.49 -16.75 14.00
CA GLY A 248 6.61 -16.40 13.13
C GLY A 248 7.41 -17.62 12.65
N GLU A 249 7.55 -18.65 13.48
CA GLU A 249 8.19 -19.92 13.09
C GLU A 249 7.28 -20.77 12.20
N TYR A 250 5.96 -20.78 12.46
CA TYR A 250 5.00 -21.47 11.60
C TYR A 250 4.99 -20.91 10.18
N ALA A 251 4.97 -19.59 10.04
CA ALA A 251 5.03 -18.91 8.74
C ALA A 251 6.33 -19.26 7.98
N ARG A 252 7.49 -19.19 8.66
CA ARG A 252 8.79 -19.53 8.06
C ARG A 252 8.87 -20.99 7.61
N CYS A 253 8.41 -21.94 8.43
CA CYS A 253 8.38 -23.35 8.06
C CYS A 253 7.45 -23.62 6.87
N THR A 254 6.31 -22.94 6.80
CA THR A 254 5.35 -23.09 5.71
C THR A 254 5.89 -22.54 4.39
N LEU A 255 6.57 -21.39 4.41
CA LEU A 255 7.26 -20.85 3.24
C LEU A 255 8.38 -21.77 2.77
N ARG A 256 9.16 -22.32 3.71
CA ARG A 256 10.22 -23.27 3.40
C ARG A 256 9.68 -24.56 2.79
N LEU A 257 8.55 -25.07 3.30
CA LEU A 257 7.88 -26.23 2.72
C LEU A 257 7.39 -25.93 1.29
N TRP A 258 6.89 -24.72 1.04
CA TRP A 258 6.47 -24.29 -0.29
C TRP A 258 7.65 -24.23 -1.28
N GLU A 259 8.78 -23.64 -0.88
CA GLU A 259 10.02 -23.62 -1.69
C GLU A 259 10.48 -25.03 -2.06
N VAL A 260 10.31 -25.99 -1.15
CA VAL A 260 10.75 -27.38 -1.32
C VAL A 260 9.75 -28.23 -2.13
N GLN A 261 8.44 -27.96 -2.03
CA GLN A 261 7.40 -28.78 -2.66
C GLN A 261 6.80 -28.23 -3.96
N GLY A 262 6.99 -26.95 -4.31
CA GLY A 262 6.27 -26.40 -5.47
C GLY A 262 6.92 -25.22 -6.18
N GLY A 263 7.61 -25.53 -7.28
CA GLY A 263 7.58 -24.65 -8.45
C GLY A 263 6.13 -24.46 -8.96
N ALA A 264 5.92 -23.42 -9.77
CA ALA A 264 4.67 -22.73 -10.14
C ALA A 264 3.43 -23.54 -10.64
N ALA A 265 3.39 -24.87 -10.56
CA ALA A 265 2.34 -25.71 -11.11
C ALA A 265 1.12 -25.96 -10.19
N LEU A 266 1.18 -25.61 -8.90
CA LEU A 266 0.09 -25.88 -7.94
C LEU A 266 -0.93 -24.72 -7.75
N LEU A 267 -0.85 -23.67 -8.58
CA LEU A 267 -1.83 -22.57 -8.60
C LEU A 267 -2.84 -22.68 -9.77
N ARG A 268 -3.33 -23.90 -10.08
CA ARG A 268 -4.54 -24.08 -10.89
C ARG A 268 -5.65 -24.72 -10.10
#